data_AF-A0A9P6NHE4-F1
#
_entry.id   AF-A0A9P6NHE4-F1
#
_cell.length_a   1.000
_cell.length_b   1.000
_cell.length_c   1.000
_cell.angle_alpha   90.00
_cell.angle_beta   90.00
_cell.angle_gamma   90.00
#
_symmetry.space_group_name_H-M   'P 1'
#
loop_
_entity.id
_entity.type
_entity.pdbx_description
1 polymer ?
#
loop_
_entity_poly.entity_id
_entity_poly.type
_entity_poly.pdbx_seq_one_letter_code
_entity_poly.pdbx_strand_id
1 'polypeptide(L)'
;MKFLVAALIASAAPFVQATLDLNLDAQVSSFVSTYGGVNAQLGNLNLAISAIKAVAHKRGHTDIENKCNEAQGHVSSARRSFSTLSGFSDSPWNARGSSHASEVRYRLSLCGTALSWIAAQPETRRFSDYKAPLSQSQSAYVTGQKGCQQIWDWPSPPTKPSKNDGYGSTPPTNNDGYGSNTPTPTDDGYGPSKPRFEDPTYKPKPPTPSQRYGHRRSLAPVVHACPPFETMCGGECLDLQNEVASCGGCVANHEGENCLLITGANGVGCLDGRCVVLSVHDGYLLGEHGRPVKA
;
A
#
# COMPACT_ATOMS: atom_id res chain seq x y z
N MET A 1 -0.98 -57.28 22.76
CA MET A 1 -1.99 -56.20 22.69
C MET A 1 -1.41 -54.77 22.66
N LYS A 2 -0.14 -54.55 22.29
CA LYS A 2 0.46 -53.20 22.15
C LYS A 2 0.67 -52.74 20.70
N PHE A 3 0.44 -53.61 19.72
CA PHE A 3 0.64 -53.31 18.28
C PHE A 3 -0.63 -52.83 17.55
N LEU A 4 -1.80 -52.84 18.19
CA LEU A 4 -3.07 -52.45 17.56
C LEU A 4 -3.42 -50.96 17.69
N VAL A 5 -2.72 -50.21 18.56
CA VAL A 5 -2.99 -48.76 18.75
C VAL A 5 -2.22 -47.91 17.72
N ALA A 6 -1.07 -48.37 17.22
CA ALA A 6 -0.28 -47.64 16.22
C ALA A 6 -0.93 -47.64 14.82
N ALA A 7 -1.74 -48.64 14.49
CA ALA A 7 -2.40 -48.74 13.17
C ALA A 7 -3.60 -47.79 13.01
N LEU A 8 -4.27 -47.42 14.10
CA LEU A 8 -5.42 -46.48 14.07
C LEU A 8 -5.00 -45.01 13.95
N ILE A 9 -3.75 -44.66 14.30
CA ILE A 9 -3.24 -43.29 14.19
C ILE A 9 -2.72 -43.01 12.75
N ALA A 10 -2.22 -44.03 12.04
CA ALA A 10 -1.74 -43.89 10.66
C ALA A 10 -2.88 -43.73 9.63
N SER A 11 -4.09 -44.23 9.91
CA SER A 11 -5.24 -44.13 8.99
C SER A 11 -5.97 -42.78 9.04
N ALA A 12 -5.72 -41.94 10.06
CA ALA A 12 -6.39 -40.63 10.23
C ALA A 12 -5.59 -39.46 9.62
N ALA A 13 -4.28 -39.62 9.41
CA ALA A 13 -3.42 -38.61 8.79
C ALA A 13 -3.88 -38.13 7.40
N PRO A 14 -4.28 -39.02 6.45
CA PRO A 14 -4.77 -38.56 5.15
C PRO A 14 -6.11 -37.83 5.24
N PHE A 15 -6.95 -38.14 6.25
CA PHE A 15 -8.22 -37.44 6.47
C PHE A 15 -8.01 -36.01 6.99
N VAL A 16 -7.08 -35.80 7.93
CA VAL A 16 -6.79 -34.46 8.48
C VAL A 16 -6.14 -33.56 7.41
N GLN A 17 -5.23 -34.09 6.60
CA GLN A 17 -4.59 -33.34 5.52
C GLN A 17 -5.59 -32.96 4.42
N ALA A 18 -6.49 -33.89 4.02
CA ALA A 18 -7.54 -33.60 3.04
C ALA A 18 -8.52 -32.51 3.50
N THR A 19 -8.87 -32.44 4.79
CA THR A 19 -9.71 -31.35 5.34
C THR A 19 -9.01 -30.00 5.42
N LEU A 20 -7.67 -29.99 5.55
CA LEU A 20 -6.88 -28.76 5.54
C LEU A 20 -6.78 -28.20 4.11
N ASP A 21 -6.56 -29.09 3.14
CA ASP A 21 -6.44 -28.75 1.72
C ASP A 21 -7.79 -28.29 1.12
N LEU A 22 -8.91 -28.92 1.50
CA LEU A 22 -10.27 -28.48 1.16
C LEU A 22 -10.59 -27.06 1.68
N ASN A 23 -10.04 -26.67 2.83
CA ASN A 23 -10.23 -25.33 3.38
C ASN A 23 -9.37 -24.28 2.67
N LEU A 24 -8.20 -24.65 2.15
CA LEU A 24 -7.34 -23.73 1.42
C LEU A 24 -7.96 -23.37 0.05
N ASP A 25 -8.45 -24.36 -0.70
CA ASP A 25 -9.11 -24.12 -2.00
C ASP A 25 -10.35 -23.23 -1.87
N ALA A 26 -11.14 -23.43 -0.81
CA ALA A 26 -12.29 -22.59 -0.52
C ALA A 26 -11.89 -21.14 -0.20
N GLN A 27 -10.79 -20.93 0.55
CA GLN A 27 -10.26 -19.60 0.82
C GLN A 27 -9.72 -18.92 -0.43
N VAL A 28 -8.98 -19.62 -1.28
CA VAL A 28 -8.47 -19.09 -2.55
C VAL A 28 -9.64 -18.71 -3.48
N SER A 29 -10.65 -19.57 -3.61
CA SER A 29 -11.84 -19.27 -4.42
C SER A 29 -12.60 -18.04 -3.90
N SER A 30 -12.77 -17.93 -2.58
CA SER A 30 -13.37 -16.76 -1.95
C SER A 30 -12.54 -15.49 -2.20
N PHE A 31 -11.20 -15.58 -2.17
CA PHE A 31 -10.31 -14.46 -2.45
C PHE A 31 -10.48 -13.96 -3.87
N VAL A 32 -10.41 -14.87 -4.85
CA VAL A 32 -10.57 -14.54 -6.27
C VAL A 32 -11.94 -13.91 -6.55
N SER A 33 -13.00 -14.39 -5.89
CA SER A 33 -14.34 -13.81 -5.98
C SER A 33 -14.38 -12.38 -5.44
N THR A 34 -13.88 -12.16 -4.21
CA THR A 34 -13.79 -10.82 -3.60
C THR A 34 -12.97 -9.89 -4.48
N TYR A 35 -11.79 -10.32 -4.91
CA TYR A 35 -10.91 -9.58 -5.83
C TYR A 35 -11.64 -9.16 -7.11
N GLY A 36 -12.34 -10.08 -7.78
CA GLY A 36 -13.11 -9.80 -8.98
C GLY A 36 -14.21 -8.77 -8.73
N GLY A 37 -14.91 -8.91 -7.60
CA GLY A 37 -15.91 -7.95 -7.13
C GLY A 37 -15.33 -6.54 -6.95
N VAL A 38 -14.20 -6.42 -6.25
CA VAL A 38 -13.53 -5.12 -6.02
C VAL A 38 -13.12 -4.46 -7.32
N ASN A 39 -12.51 -5.21 -8.24
CA ASN A 39 -12.09 -4.68 -9.54
C ASN A 39 -13.27 -4.14 -10.35
N ALA A 40 -14.42 -4.82 -10.31
CA ALA A 40 -15.66 -4.34 -10.91
C ALA A 40 -16.16 -3.04 -10.24
N GLN A 41 -16.09 -2.93 -8.91
CA GLN A 41 -16.49 -1.71 -8.19
C GLN A 41 -15.60 -0.51 -8.53
N LEU A 42 -14.28 -0.71 -8.68
CA LEU A 42 -13.39 0.34 -9.17
C LEU A 42 -13.75 0.78 -10.60
N GLY A 43 -14.20 -0.15 -11.45
CA GLY A 43 -14.79 0.16 -12.74
C GLY A 43 -16.05 1.02 -12.64
N ASN A 44 -16.98 0.64 -11.76
CA ASN A 44 -18.22 1.38 -11.52
C ASN A 44 -17.97 2.80 -11.00
N LEU A 45 -16.97 2.97 -10.12
CA LEU A 45 -16.54 4.28 -9.64
C LEU A 45 -16.09 5.17 -10.81
N ASN A 46 -15.26 4.62 -11.71
CA ASN A 46 -14.80 5.37 -12.88
C ASN A 46 -15.94 5.79 -13.81
N LEU A 47 -16.96 4.93 -13.98
CA LEU A 47 -18.18 5.24 -14.74
C LEU A 47 -19.00 6.35 -14.07
N ALA A 48 -19.17 6.29 -12.75
CA ALA A 48 -19.90 7.31 -12.00
C ALA A 48 -19.20 8.68 -12.07
N ILE A 49 -17.86 8.72 -11.99
CA ILE A 49 -17.09 9.96 -12.19
C ILE A 49 -17.27 10.49 -13.62
N SER A 50 -17.30 9.61 -14.62
CA SER A 50 -17.58 10.00 -16.02
C SER A 50 -18.95 10.66 -16.18
N ALA A 51 -19.97 10.18 -15.45
CA ALA A 51 -21.29 10.79 -15.46
C ALA A 51 -21.28 12.21 -14.85
N ILE A 52 -20.53 12.44 -13.76
CA ILE A 52 -20.33 13.79 -13.19
C ILE A 52 -19.65 14.70 -14.22
N LYS A 53 -18.60 14.19 -14.87
CA LYS A 53 -17.85 14.90 -15.91
C LYS A 53 -18.76 15.33 -17.06
N ALA A 54 -19.63 14.43 -17.53
CA ALA A 54 -20.57 14.74 -18.62
C ALA A 54 -21.54 15.86 -18.25
N VAL A 55 -22.04 15.90 -16.99
CA VAL A 55 -22.87 16.99 -16.49
C VAL A 55 -22.06 18.30 -16.44
N ALA A 56 -20.82 18.26 -15.95
CA ALA A 56 -19.94 19.43 -15.90
C ALA A 56 -19.66 20.00 -17.28
N HIS A 57 -19.33 19.14 -18.24
CA HIS A 57 -19.11 19.52 -19.62
C HIS A 57 -20.35 20.20 -20.24
N LYS A 58 -21.52 19.56 -20.11
CA LYS A 58 -22.81 20.09 -20.62
C LYS A 58 -23.15 21.47 -20.03
N ARG A 59 -22.72 21.74 -18.80
CA ARG A 59 -22.98 22.99 -18.08
C ARG A 59 -21.85 24.03 -18.23
N GLY A 60 -20.74 23.67 -18.85
CA GLY A 60 -19.56 24.55 -18.97
C GLY A 60 -18.76 24.72 -17.68
N HIS A 61 -18.87 23.80 -16.72
CA HIS A 61 -18.12 23.86 -15.46
C HIS A 61 -16.75 23.20 -15.60
N THR A 62 -15.81 23.91 -16.22
CA THR A 62 -14.48 23.39 -16.60
C THR A 62 -13.66 22.89 -15.42
N ASP A 63 -13.73 23.55 -14.26
CA ASP A 63 -12.95 23.14 -13.08
C ASP A 63 -13.42 21.80 -12.52
N ILE A 64 -14.73 21.58 -12.50
CA ILE A 64 -15.32 20.29 -12.11
C ILE A 64 -14.96 19.20 -13.12
N GLU A 65 -15.02 19.51 -14.42
CA GLU A 65 -14.60 18.58 -15.48
C GLU A 65 -13.12 18.19 -15.33
N ASN A 66 -12.24 19.16 -15.11
CA ASN A 66 -10.81 18.93 -14.89
C ASN A 66 -10.56 18.08 -13.63
N LYS A 67 -11.28 18.35 -12.54
CA LYS A 67 -11.16 17.56 -11.32
C LYS A 67 -11.70 16.14 -11.48
N CYS A 68 -12.72 15.93 -12.33
CA CYS A 68 -13.15 14.59 -12.72
C CYS A 68 -12.04 13.85 -13.47
N ASN A 69 -11.32 14.49 -14.40
CA ASN A 69 -10.19 13.87 -15.10
C ASN A 69 -9.09 13.42 -14.12
N GLU A 70 -8.75 14.27 -13.14
CA GLU A 70 -7.79 13.95 -12.07
C GLU A 70 -8.25 12.71 -11.27
N ALA A 71 -9.51 12.69 -10.83
CA ALA A 71 -10.09 11.56 -10.10
C ALA A 71 -10.09 10.26 -10.93
N GLN A 72 -10.46 10.32 -12.21
CA GLN A 72 -10.42 9.15 -13.12
C GLN A 72 -8.99 8.63 -13.31
N GLY A 73 -8.01 9.53 -13.38
CA GLY A 73 -6.59 9.16 -13.43
C GLY A 73 -6.16 8.37 -12.19
N HIS A 74 -6.60 8.81 -11.00
CA HIS A 74 -6.34 8.09 -9.75
C HIS A 74 -7.01 6.71 -9.72
N VAL A 75 -8.30 6.61 -10.04
CA VAL A 75 -9.01 5.32 -10.05
C VAL A 75 -8.42 4.36 -11.07
N SER A 76 -8.02 4.85 -12.24
CA SER A 76 -7.41 4.02 -13.28
C SER A 76 -6.03 3.48 -12.85
N SER A 77 -5.24 4.28 -12.14
CA SER A 77 -3.97 3.81 -11.56
C SER A 77 -4.20 2.83 -10.42
N ALA A 78 -5.13 3.13 -9.51
CA ALA A 78 -5.53 2.20 -8.44
C ALA A 78 -5.95 0.86 -9.04
N ARG A 79 -6.81 0.86 -10.04
CA ARG A 79 -7.33 -0.36 -10.67
C ARG A 79 -6.23 -1.18 -11.37
N ARG A 80 -5.27 -0.52 -12.03
CA ARG A 80 -4.11 -1.18 -12.64
C ARG A 80 -3.25 -1.86 -11.58
N SER A 81 -2.90 -1.16 -10.50
CA SER A 81 -2.15 -1.74 -9.38
C SER A 81 -2.94 -2.81 -8.64
N PHE A 82 -4.25 -2.66 -8.54
CA PHE A 82 -5.10 -3.69 -7.95
C PHE A 82 -5.10 -4.94 -8.82
N SER A 83 -5.10 -4.79 -10.15
CA SER A 83 -5.15 -5.93 -11.07
C SER A 83 -3.91 -6.85 -11.01
N THR A 84 -2.78 -6.36 -10.49
CA THR A 84 -1.58 -7.18 -10.28
C THR A 84 -1.68 -8.06 -9.04
N LEU A 85 -2.68 -7.83 -8.18
CA LEU A 85 -2.90 -8.63 -6.97
C LEU A 85 -3.36 -10.06 -7.27
N SER A 86 -3.76 -10.37 -8.50
CA SER A 86 -4.01 -11.74 -8.93
C SER A 86 -2.81 -12.66 -8.70
N GLY A 87 -1.58 -12.12 -8.69
CA GLY A 87 -0.37 -12.87 -8.35
C GLY A 87 -0.29 -13.35 -6.90
N PHE A 88 -1.20 -12.91 -6.02
CA PHE A 88 -1.29 -13.37 -4.63
C PHE A 88 -2.40 -14.41 -4.43
N SER A 89 -2.99 -14.98 -5.48
CA SER A 89 -4.09 -15.97 -5.35
C SER A 89 -3.76 -17.11 -4.39
N ASP A 90 -2.51 -17.58 -4.42
CA ASP A 90 -2.06 -18.75 -3.65
C ASP A 90 -1.61 -18.38 -2.24
N SER A 91 -1.42 -17.08 -1.97
CA SER A 91 -1.08 -16.55 -0.65
C SER A 91 -1.70 -15.16 -0.42
N PRO A 92 -3.04 -15.07 -0.36
CA PRO A 92 -3.77 -13.80 -0.25
C PRO A 92 -3.30 -12.88 0.87
N TRP A 93 -2.93 -13.45 2.02
CA TRP A 93 -2.47 -12.72 3.20
C TRP A 93 -1.19 -11.90 2.95
N ASN A 94 -0.42 -12.21 1.90
CA ASN A 94 0.76 -11.44 1.51
C ASN A 94 0.41 -10.17 0.72
N ALA A 95 -0.79 -10.09 0.13
CA ALA A 95 -1.19 -8.97 -0.72
C ALA A 95 -1.13 -7.62 0.03
N ARG A 96 -1.51 -7.61 1.32
CA ARG A 96 -1.59 -6.41 2.15
C ARG A 96 -0.26 -5.68 2.36
N GLY A 97 0.86 -6.40 2.32
CA GLY A 97 2.20 -5.84 2.50
C GLY A 97 2.90 -5.48 1.19
N SER A 98 2.21 -5.63 0.06
CA SER A 98 2.78 -5.36 -1.27
C SER A 98 2.81 -3.86 -1.59
N SER A 99 3.77 -3.45 -2.42
CA SER A 99 3.79 -2.09 -2.98
C SER A 99 2.53 -1.77 -3.80
N HIS A 100 1.88 -2.78 -4.36
CA HIS A 100 0.60 -2.64 -5.05
C HIS A 100 -0.53 -2.24 -4.10
N ALA A 101 -0.59 -2.79 -2.89
CA ALA A 101 -1.56 -2.41 -1.88
C ALA A 101 -1.37 -0.94 -1.46
N SER A 102 -0.13 -0.52 -1.22
CA SER A 102 0.20 0.88 -0.90
C SER A 102 -0.22 1.83 -2.02
N GLU A 103 0.09 1.50 -3.28
CA GLU A 103 -0.30 2.33 -4.43
C GLU A 103 -1.84 2.39 -4.60
N VAL A 104 -2.56 1.28 -4.38
CA VAL A 104 -4.03 1.29 -4.42
C VAL A 104 -4.60 2.21 -3.34
N ARG A 105 -4.12 2.08 -2.09
CA ARG A 105 -4.56 2.92 -0.96
C ARG A 105 -4.31 4.39 -1.27
N TYR A 106 -3.08 4.73 -1.67
CA TYR A 106 -2.68 6.09 -2.03
C TYR A 106 -3.59 6.68 -3.11
N ARG A 107 -3.79 5.96 -4.22
CA ARG A 107 -4.60 6.43 -5.35
C ARG A 107 -6.08 6.56 -5.00
N LEU A 108 -6.65 5.62 -4.25
CA LEU A 108 -8.04 5.75 -3.78
C LEU A 108 -8.19 6.93 -2.82
N SER A 109 -7.19 7.20 -2.01
CA SER A 109 -7.18 8.37 -1.15
C SER A 109 -7.23 9.68 -1.94
N LEU A 110 -6.35 9.82 -2.95
CA LEU A 110 -6.36 10.99 -3.85
C LEU A 110 -7.68 11.13 -4.61
N CYS A 111 -8.26 10.02 -5.07
CA CYS A 111 -9.60 10.02 -5.66
C CYS A 111 -10.67 10.54 -4.67
N GLY A 112 -10.62 10.11 -3.42
CA GLY A 112 -11.55 10.56 -2.38
C GLY A 112 -11.47 12.06 -2.13
N THR A 113 -10.24 12.61 -2.09
CA THR A 113 -9.99 14.05 -1.99
C THR A 113 -10.59 14.80 -3.18
N ALA A 114 -10.38 14.31 -4.40
CA ALA A 114 -10.95 14.92 -5.61
C ALA A 114 -12.49 14.89 -5.61
N LEU A 115 -13.10 13.75 -5.24
CA LEU A 115 -14.56 13.62 -5.12
C LEU A 115 -15.15 14.55 -4.07
N SER A 116 -14.48 14.69 -2.93
CA SER A 116 -14.89 15.58 -1.85
C SER A 116 -14.84 17.04 -2.29
N TRP A 117 -13.78 17.43 -3.02
CA TRP A 117 -13.67 18.76 -3.61
C TRP A 117 -14.81 19.03 -4.61
N ILE A 118 -15.12 18.05 -5.47
CA ILE A 118 -16.20 18.18 -6.45
C ILE A 118 -17.54 18.39 -5.74
N ALA A 119 -17.86 17.55 -4.75
CA ALA A 119 -19.12 17.63 -3.99
C ALA A 119 -19.26 18.92 -3.17
N ALA A 120 -18.14 19.60 -2.89
CA ALA A 120 -18.12 20.89 -2.20
C ALA A 120 -18.44 22.08 -3.13
N GLN A 121 -18.36 21.92 -4.45
CA GLN A 121 -18.56 23.03 -5.39
C GLN A 121 -20.00 23.54 -5.37
N PRO A 122 -20.23 24.88 -5.33
CA PRO A 122 -21.57 25.46 -5.31
C PRO A 122 -22.47 24.99 -6.47
N GLU A 123 -21.89 24.78 -7.65
CA GLU A 123 -22.56 24.33 -8.87
C GLU A 123 -23.22 22.96 -8.67
N THR A 124 -22.55 22.05 -7.95
CA THR A 124 -23.08 20.71 -7.70
C THR A 124 -24.32 20.70 -6.81
N ARG A 125 -24.49 21.73 -5.98
CA ARG A 125 -25.68 21.93 -5.15
C ARG A 125 -26.79 22.65 -5.92
N ARG A 126 -26.39 23.58 -6.80
CA ARG A 126 -27.30 24.42 -7.58
C ARG A 126 -28.02 23.65 -8.68
N PHE A 127 -27.33 22.72 -9.35
CA PHE A 127 -27.89 21.97 -10.48
C PHE A 127 -28.23 20.53 -10.07
N SER A 128 -29.51 20.18 -10.15
CA SER A 128 -30.03 18.86 -9.75
C SER A 128 -29.41 17.69 -10.50
N ASP A 129 -28.95 17.91 -11.74
CA ASP A 129 -28.36 16.88 -12.61
C ASP A 129 -27.10 16.24 -12.00
N TYR A 130 -26.43 16.91 -11.06
CA TYR A 130 -25.28 16.36 -10.35
C TYR A 130 -25.64 15.35 -9.26
N LYS A 131 -26.88 15.36 -8.74
CA LYS A 131 -27.25 14.60 -7.54
C LYS A 131 -27.05 13.10 -7.70
N ALA A 132 -27.62 12.51 -8.76
CA ALA A 132 -27.54 11.08 -8.99
C ALA A 132 -26.09 10.61 -9.28
N PRO A 133 -25.34 11.25 -10.21
CA PRO A 133 -23.93 10.91 -10.42
C PRO A 133 -23.05 11.02 -9.18
N LEU A 134 -23.22 12.06 -8.35
CA LEU A 134 -22.47 12.23 -7.10
C LEU A 134 -22.80 11.15 -6.07
N SER A 135 -24.08 10.86 -5.88
CA SER A 135 -24.51 9.79 -4.97
C SER A 135 -23.95 8.44 -5.42
N GLN A 136 -23.99 8.16 -6.73
CA GLN A 136 -23.46 6.93 -7.28
C GLN A 136 -21.93 6.84 -7.12
N SER A 137 -21.20 7.93 -7.36
CA SER A 137 -19.73 7.94 -7.21
C SER A 137 -19.33 7.74 -5.75
N GLN A 138 -20.02 8.38 -4.80
CA GLN A 138 -19.75 8.23 -3.38
C GLN A 138 -20.02 6.79 -2.91
N SER A 139 -21.14 6.20 -3.33
CA SER A 139 -21.48 4.82 -3.01
C SER A 139 -20.46 3.83 -3.59
N ALA A 140 -20.09 3.99 -4.86
CA ALA A 140 -19.08 3.16 -5.51
C ALA A 140 -17.70 3.31 -4.86
N TYR A 141 -17.33 4.53 -4.45
CA TYR A 141 -16.08 4.80 -3.74
C TYR A 141 -16.01 4.07 -2.41
N VAL A 142 -17.02 4.24 -1.55
CA VAL A 142 -17.08 3.58 -0.24
C VAL A 142 -17.11 2.06 -0.38
N THR A 143 -17.87 1.54 -1.35
CA THR A 143 -17.93 0.10 -1.62
C THR A 143 -16.59 -0.44 -2.09
N GLY A 144 -15.92 0.28 -3.00
CA GLY A 144 -14.58 -0.06 -3.47
C GLY A 144 -13.56 -0.07 -2.33
N GLN A 145 -13.55 0.95 -1.46
CA GLN A 145 -12.66 1.01 -0.29
C GLN A 145 -12.88 -0.17 0.66
N LYS A 146 -14.13 -0.47 1.00
CA LYS A 146 -14.46 -1.62 1.88
C LYS A 146 -14.02 -2.94 1.26
N GLY A 147 -14.22 -3.11 -0.03
CA GLY A 147 -13.80 -4.31 -0.73
C GLY A 147 -12.27 -4.46 -0.78
N CYS A 148 -11.54 -3.36 -1.02
CA CYS A 148 -10.08 -3.36 -0.87
C CYS A 148 -9.67 -3.74 0.57
N GLN A 149 -10.35 -3.19 1.58
CA GLN A 149 -10.07 -3.51 2.98
C GLN A 149 -10.25 -4.99 3.29
N GLN A 150 -11.28 -5.65 2.76
CA GLN A 150 -11.47 -7.09 2.91
C GLN A 150 -10.30 -7.91 2.35
N ILE A 151 -9.68 -7.45 1.26
CA ILE A 151 -8.49 -8.06 0.67
C ILE A 151 -7.27 -7.84 1.56
N TRP A 152 -7.16 -6.69 2.20
CA TRP A 152 -6.05 -6.37 3.12
C TRP A 152 -6.13 -7.14 4.44
N ASP A 153 -7.35 -7.39 4.90
CA ASP A 153 -7.62 -8.10 6.16
C ASP A 153 -7.69 -9.62 5.95
N TRP A 154 -7.24 -10.12 4.79
CA TRP A 154 -7.32 -11.54 4.49
C TRP A 154 -6.53 -12.37 5.52
N PRO A 155 -7.15 -13.39 6.15
CA PRO A 155 -6.52 -14.14 7.22
C PRO A 155 -5.34 -14.96 6.70
N SER A 156 -4.28 -15.02 7.49
CA SER A 156 -3.19 -15.99 7.29
C SER A 156 -3.62 -17.37 7.77
N PRO A 157 -3.21 -18.46 7.10
CA PRO A 157 -3.46 -19.81 7.58
C PRO A 157 -2.78 -20.02 8.95
N PRO A 158 -3.36 -20.84 9.83
CA PRO A 158 -2.77 -21.15 11.12
C PRO A 158 -1.38 -21.78 10.91
N THR A 159 -0.36 -21.22 11.56
CA THR A 159 0.99 -21.79 11.55
C THR A 159 0.95 -23.18 12.14
N LYS A 160 1.35 -24.21 11.38
CA LYS A 160 1.56 -25.55 11.95
C LYS A 160 2.58 -25.41 13.09
N PRO A 161 2.34 -25.96 14.29
CA PRO A 161 3.35 -25.97 15.34
C PRO A 161 4.60 -26.67 14.79
N SER A 162 5.71 -25.94 14.76
CA SER A 162 7.01 -26.50 14.41
C SER A 162 7.24 -27.71 15.31
N LYS A 163 7.33 -28.90 14.72
CA LYS A 163 7.93 -30.03 15.43
C LYS A 163 9.39 -29.65 15.62
N ASN A 164 9.73 -29.22 16.83
CA ASN A 164 11.10 -29.17 17.32
C ASN A 164 11.63 -30.62 17.35
N ASP A 165 12.02 -31.12 16.20
CA ASP A 165 12.92 -32.27 16.11
C ASP A 165 14.31 -31.72 16.45
N GLY A 166 14.72 -31.93 17.70
CA GLY A 166 16.02 -31.53 18.19
C GLY A 166 17.13 -32.21 17.39
N TYR A 167 17.80 -31.45 16.53
CA TYR A 167 19.16 -31.72 16.09
C TYR A 167 19.92 -30.40 15.98
N GLY A 168 21.18 -30.46 16.41
CA GLY A 168 22.06 -29.33 16.75
C GLY A 168 22.02 -28.15 15.79
N SER A 169 21.97 -26.97 16.42
CA SER A 169 22.26 -25.68 15.82
C SER A 169 23.64 -25.66 15.16
N THR A 170 23.68 -25.59 13.85
CA THR A 170 24.69 -24.82 13.12
C THR A 170 23.97 -23.70 12.36
N PRO A 171 24.41 -22.43 12.45
CA PRO A 171 23.74 -21.34 11.76
C PRO A 171 23.87 -21.54 10.25
N PRO A 172 22.76 -21.55 9.47
CA PRO A 172 22.87 -21.38 8.03
C PRO A 172 23.26 -19.92 7.77
N THR A 173 24.45 -19.73 7.25
CA THR A 173 24.88 -18.49 6.60
C THR A 173 23.89 -18.16 5.49
N ASN A 174 23.29 -16.98 5.56
CA ASN A 174 22.55 -16.38 4.45
C ASN A 174 23.48 -16.29 3.23
N ASN A 175 23.23 -17.14 2.24
CA ASN A 175 23.56 -16.88 0.84
C ASN A 175 22.64 -17.71 -0.06
N ASP A 176 22.23 -17.09 -1.16
CA ASP A 176 21.45 -17.59 -2.31
C ASP A 176 19.92 -17.61 -2.10
N GLY A 177 19.09 -16.89 -2.86
CA GLY A 177 19.34 -15.96 -3.95
C GLY A 177 18.01 -15.34 -4.42
N TYR A 178 17.90 -14.01 -4.37
CA TYR A 178 16.92 -13.29 -5.18
C TYR A 178 17.55 -13.04 -6.55
N GLY A 179 17.04 -13.71 -7.57
CA GLY A 179 17.38 -13.44 -8.97
C GLY A 179 16.86 -12.08 -9.39
N SER A 180 17.72 -11.06 -9.30
CA SER A 180 17.58 -9.80 -10.02
C SER A 180 17.96 -10.02 -11.49
N ASN A 181 16.98 -9.98 -12.40
CA ASN A 181 17.26 -9.75 -13.81
C ASN A 181 17.37 -8.24 -14.06
N THR A 182 18.59 -7.73 -14.01
CA THR A 182 18.98 -6.47 -14.66
C THR A 182 20.16 -6.76 -15.59
N PRO A 183 20.15 -6.32 -16.85
CA PRO A 183 21.32 -6.45 -17.72
C PRO A 183 22.45 -5.55 -17.22
N THR A 184 23.63 -6.13 -17.02
CA THR A 184 24.90 -5.44 -16.78
C THR A 184 25.33 -4.58 -17.97
N PRO A 185 25.72 -3.33 -17.75
CA PRO A 185 26.76 -2.67 -18.53
C PRO A 185 28.12 -2.92 -17.87
N THR A 186 29.10 -3.27 -18.69
CA THR A 186 30.49 -3.51 -18.33
C THR A 186 31.15 -2.29 -17.69
N ASP A 187 31.94 -2.61 -16.65
CA ASP A 187 32.86 -1.78 -15.91
C ASP A 187 34.00 -1.29 -16.80
N ASP A 188 34.21 0.02 -16.88
CA ASP A 188 35.50 0.66 -17.22
C ASP A 188 35.54 1.98 -16.44
N GLY A 189 36.59 2.10 -15.62
CA GLY A 189 36.53 2.88 -14.39
C GLY A 189 36.74 4.38 -14.55
N TYR A 190 36.42 5.11 -13.48
CA TYR A 190 37.04 6.40 -13.17
C TYR A 190 36.91 6.69 -11.66
N GLY A 191 38.06 6.91 -11.03
CA GLY A 191 38.15 7.42 -9.67
C GLY A 191 37.70 8.89 -9.53
N PRO A 192 37.73 9.45 -8.31
CA PRO A 192 37.00 10.66 -7.95
C PRO A 192 37.66 11.91 -8.55
N SER A 193 36.88 12.68 -9.31
CA SER A 193 37.30 13.97 -9.87
C SER A 193 36.96 15.10 -8.90
N LYS A 194 38.00 15.84 -8.52
CA LYS A 194 37.96 17.10 -7.75
C LYS A 194 37.07 18.18 -8.41
N PRO A 195 36.60 19.19 -7.65
CA PRO A 195 35.86 20.32 -8.20
C PRO A 195 36.75 21.12 -9.17
N ARG A 196 36.23 21.35 -10.38
CA ARG A 196 36.89 22.11 -11.43
C ARG A 196 36.70 23.60 -11.16
N PHE A 197 37.83 24.30 -11.03
CA PHE A 197 37.97 25.75 -10.98
C PHE A 197 37.21 26.41 -12.14
N GLU A 198 36.47 27.48 -11.83
CA GLU A 198 35.72 28.31 -12.78
C GLU A 198 36.67 29.01 -13.76
N ASP A 199 36.36 28.93 -15.05
CA ASP A 199 37.01 29.72 -16.12
C ASP A 199 36.42 31.14 -16.11
N PRO A 200 37.21 32.21 -15.87
CA PRO A 200 36.73 33.58 -15.79
C PRO A 200 36.24 34.17 -17.13
N THR A 201 36.31 33.44 -18.25
CA THR A 201 36.04 33.99 -19.58
C THR A 201 34.75 33.51 -20.25
N TYR A 202 33.95 32.66 -19.60
CA TYR A 202 32.68 32.21 -20.18
C TYR A 202 31.58 33.29 -20.08
N LYS A 203 31.25 33.94 -21.21
CA LYS A 203 30.06 34.78 -21.33
C LYS A 203 28.89 33.94 -21.87
N PRO A 204 27.82 33.68 -21.09
CA PRO A 204 26.67 32.95 -21.57
C PRO A 204 25.95 33.72 -22.68
N LYS A 205 25.61 33.00 -23.76
CA LYS A 205 24.87 33.54 -24.92
C LYS A 205 23.46 33.94 -24.48
N PRO A 206 22.93 35.11 -24.90
CA PRO A 206 21.60 35.54 -24.49
C PRO A 206 20.51 34.61 -25.05
N PRO A 207 19.46 34.30 -24.26
CA PRO A 207 18.40 33.41 -24.68
C PRO A 207 17.58 34.01 -25.83
N THR A 208 17.20 33.14 -26.77
CA THR A 208 16.37 33.49 -27.94
C THR A 208 14.95 33.89 -27.52
N PRO A 209 14.21 34.66 -28.35
CA PRO A 209 12.86 35.13 -28.00
C PRO A 209 11.86 34.03 -27.62
N SER A 210 12.02 32.80 -28.13
CA SER A 210 11.16 31.66 -27.79
C SER A 210 11.38 31.13 -26.37
N GLN A 211 12.54 31.37 -25.75
CA GLN A 211 12.82 30.99 -24.36
C GLN A 211 12.24 31.98 -23.33
N ARG A 212 11.80 33.18 -23.76
CA ARG A 212 11.23 34.18 -22.84
C ARG A 212 9.76 33.95 -22.47
N TYR A 213 9.04 33.09 -23.20
CA TYR A 213 7.61 32.89 -22.96
C TYR A 213 7.27 31.76 -21.96
N GLY A 214 8.27 30.97 -21.52
CA GLY A 214 8.07 29.83 -20.62
C GLY A 214 8.31 30.09 -19.13
N HIS A 215 8.92 31.23 -18.76
CA HIS A 215 9.46 31.42 -17.41
C HIS A 215 8.68 32.37 -16.48
N ARG A 216 7.43 32.71 -16.83
CA ARG A 216 6.49 33.32 -15.89
C ARG A 216 5.41 32.31 -15.48
N ARG A 217 5.79 31.34 -14.64
CA ARG A 217 4.83 30.69 -13.75
C ARG A 217 5.35 30.79 -12.31
N SER A 218 4.62 31.60 -11.55
CA SER A 218 4.39 31.49 -10.11
C SER A 218 5.61 31.28 -9.20
N LEU A 219 6.11 32.38 -8.64
CA LEU A 219 6.62 32.39 -7.27
C LEU A 219 5.42 32.21 -6.32
N ALA A 220 4.84 31.01 -6.29
CA ALA A 220 4.13 30.56 -5.12
C ALA A 220 5.18 29.99 -4.15
N PRO A 221 5.08 30.19 -2.84
CA PRO A 221 5.97 29.52 -1.90
C PRO A 221 5.80 28.02 -2.14
N VAL A 222 6.90 27.32 -2.41
CA VAL A 222 6.93 25.87 -2.31
C VAL A 222 6.78 25.58 -0.82
N VAL A 223 5.54 25.55 -0.34
CA VAL A 223 5.26 24.91 0.93
C VAL A 223 5.65 23.46 0.69
N HIS A 224 6.68 22.99 1.39
CA HIS A 224 7.00 21.56 1.48
C HIS A 224 5.86 20.88 2.24
N ALA A 225 4.70 20.79 1.60
CA ALA A 225 3.57 20.06 2.10
C ALA A 225 3.81 18.59 1.71
N CYS A 226 3.77 17.71 2.71
CA CYS A 226 3.80 16.30 2.44
C CYS A 226 2.62 15.88 1.56
N PRO A 227 2.78 14.79 0.79
CA PRO A 227 1.66 14.12 0.16
C PRO A 227 0.51 13.89 1.17
N PRO A 228 -0.74 13.87 0.71
CA PRO A 228 -1.85 13.47 1.58
C PRO A 228 -1.54 12.13 2.25
N PHE A 229 -1.89 11.99 3.53
CA PHE A 229 -1.64 10.80 4.38
C PHE A 229 -0.21 10.63 4.90
N GLU A 230 0.72 11.47 4.46
CA GLU A 230 2.05 11.57 5.07
C GLU A 230 2.13 12.82 5.96
N THR A 231 2.97 12.75 6.99
CA THR A 231 3.23 13.85 7.91
C THR A 231 4.70 14.22 7.87
N MET A 232 4.99 15.52 7.90
CA MET A 232 6.36 16.01 7.95
C MET A 232 6.94 15.75 9.35
N CYS A 233 7.83 14.78 9.46
CA CYS A 233 8.53 14.44 10.69
C CYS A 233 10.03 14.69 10.47
N GLY A 234 10.64 15.64 11.20
CA GLY A 234 12.09 15.86 11.09
C GLY A 234 12.59 16.33 9.72
N GLY A 235 11.70 16.79 8.83
CA GLY A 235 12.05 17.25 7.47
C GLY A 235 11.83 16.22 6.37
N GLU A 236 11.37 15.02 6.71
CA GLU A 236 10.94 13.98 5.78
C GLU A 236 9.44 13.71 5.93
N CYS A 237 8.80 13.30 4.83
CA CYS A 237 7.39 12.94 4.82
C CYS A 237 7.26 11.45 5.11
N LEU A 238 6.57 11.12 6.20
CA LEU A 238 6.39 9.75 6.67
C LEU A 238 4.92 9.34 6.63
N ASP A 239 4.63 8.14 6.15
CA ASP A 239 3.33 7.50 6.29
C ASP A 239 3.19 6.92 7.71
N LEU A 240 2.64 7.72 8.62
CA LEU A 240 2.48 7.36 10.02
C LEU A 240 1.56 6.14 10.25
N GLN A 241 0.85 5.66 9.23
CA GLN A 241 0.02 4.47 9.34
C GLN A 241 0.80 3.17 9.18
N ASN A 242 1.96 3.21 8.49
CA ASN A 242 2.74 2.03 8.13
C ASN A 242 4.24 2.16 8.44
N GLU A 243 4.72 3.36 8.77
CA GLU A 243 6.14 3.60 9.09
C GLU A 243 6.49 3.05 10.48
N VAL A 244 7.32 2.00 10.50
CA VAL A 244 7.64 1.25 11.72
C VAL A 244 8.48 2.10 12.69
N ALA A 245 9.28 3.04 12.17
CA ALA A 245 10.11 3.92 12.97
C ALA A 245 9.38 5.16 13.52
N SER A 246 8.15 5.44 13.07
CA SER A 246 7.31 6.56 13.50
C SER A 246 5.83 6.21 13.39
N CYS A 247 5.44 5.12 14.05
CA CYS A 247 4.10 4.58 13.93
C CYS A 247 3.11 5.40 14.76
N GLY A 248 2.00 5.80 14.13
CA GLY A 248 0.93 6.56 14.77
C GLY A 248 1.21 8.04 15.00
N GLY A 249 2.44 8.51 14.72
CA GLY A 249 2.86 9.88 15.01
C GLY A 249 4.37 10.08 14.84
N CYS A 250 4.80 11.33 14.70
CA CYS A 250 6.22 11.65 14.64
C CYS A 250 6.89 11.32 15.99
N VAL A 251 7.80 10.35 16.01
CA VAL A 251 8.53 9.96 17.25
C VAL A 251 9.37 11.12 17.79
N ALA A 252 9.92 11.95 16.91
CA ALA A 252 10.66 13.16 17.28
C ALA A 252 9.83 14.17 18.09
N ASN A 253 8.50 14.18 17.89
CA ASN A 253 7.58 15.05 18.61
C ASN A 253 6.91 14.33 19.81
N HIS A 254 7.26 13.07 20.07
CA HIS A 254 6.59 12.20 21.03
C HIS A 254 5.10 11.95 20.73
N GLU A 255 4.70 12.04 19.46
CA GLU A 255 3.31 11.82 19.03
C GLU A 255 3.05 10.37 18.59
N GLY A 256 4.11 9.59 18.34
CA GLY A 256 4.03 8.20 17.94
C GLY A 256 5.11 7.33 18.57
N GLU A 257 5.21 6.09 18.11
CA GLU A 257 6.09 5.08 18.68
C GLU A 257 7.00 4.47 17.61
N ASN A 258 8.28 4.29 17.95
CA ASN A 258 9.21 3.52 17.13
C ASN A 258 9.06 2.04 17.51
N CYS A 259 8.35 1.26 16.71
CA CYS A 259 8.07 -0.13 17.01
C CYS A 259 9.35 -0.98 17.06
N LEU A 260 10.45 -0.55 16.42
CA LEU A 260 11.73 -1.27 16.46
C LEU A 260 12.38 -1.27 17.85
N LEU A 261 11.94 -0.40 18.76
CA LEU A 261 12.48 -0.27 20.12
C LEU A 261 11.69 -1.09 21.15
N ILE A 262 10.70 -1.87 20.73
CA ILE A 262 9.91 -2.71 21.64
C ILE A 262 10.78 -3.82 22.21
N THR A 263 11.05 -3.74 23.51
CA THR A 263 11.91 -4.71 24.19
C THR A 263 11.31 -6.11 24.14
N GLY A 264 12.13 -7.09 23.76
CA GLY A 264 11.72 -8.49 23.65
C GLY A 264 10.99 -8.84 22.36
N ALA A 265 10.71 -7.88 21.48
CA ALA A 265 10.18 -8.13 20.15
C ALA A 265 11.31 -8.47 19.19
N ASN A 266 11.11 -9.52 18.38
CA ASN A 266 12.03 -9.93 17.31
C ASN A 266 11.52 -9.46 15.94
N GLY A 267 10.19 -9.36 15.78
CA GLY A 267 9.53 -8.87 14.58
C GLY A 267 8.41 -7.93 14.95
N VAL A 268 8.36 -6.77 14.31
CA VAL A 268 7.39 -5.71 14.57
C VAL A 268 6.86 -5.12 13.27
N GLY A 269 5.70 -4.49 13.33
CA GLY A 269 5.13 -3.72 12.23
C GLY A 269 4.30 -2.55 12.74
N CYS A 270 3.94 -1.65 11.82
CA CYS A 270 2.99 -0.58 12.05
C CYS A 270 1.73 -0.86 11.22
N LEU A 271 0.57 -0.92 11.86
CA LEU A 271 -0.72 -1.13 11.20
C LEU A 271 -1.73 -0.13 11.75
N ASP A 272 -2.31 0.69 10.86
CA ASP A 272 -3.27 1.74 11.19
C ASP A 272 -2.79 2.66 12.33
N GLY A 273 -1.49 2.99 12.29
CA GLY A 273 -0.85 3.84 13.28
C GLY A 273 -0.64 3.19 14.65
N ARG A 274 -0.65 1.85 14.73
CA ARG A 274 -0.38 1.10 15.96
C ARG A 274 0.73 0.09 15.77
N CYS A 275 1.66 0.04 16.71
CA CYS A 275 2.69 -0.99 16.73
C CYS A 275 2.07 -2.36 17.00
N VAL A 276 2.41 -3.32 16.15
CA VAL A 276 2.08 -4.73 16.31
C VAL A 276 3.36 -5.54 16.43
N VAL A 277 3.39 -6.48 17.39
CA VAL A 277 4.50 -7.42 17.54
C VAL A 277 4.12 -8.72 16.84
N LEU A 278 4.91 -9.08 15.83
CA LEU A 278 4.71 -10.27 15.00
C LEU A 278 5.44 -11.48 15.57
N SER A 279 6.57 -11.27 16.26
CA SER A 279 7.34 -12.31 16.94
C SER A 279 8.16 -11.74 18.09
N VAL A 280 8.50 -12.61 19.05
CA VAL A 280 9.28 -12.26 20.25
C VAL A 280 10.61 -13.01 20.27
N HIS A 281 11.59 -12.48 21.00
CA HIS A 281 12.86 -13.16 21.27
C HIS A 281 12.69 -14.31 22.26
N ASP A 282 13.65 -15.25 22.28
CA ASP A 282 13.68 -16.32 23.26
C ASP A 282 13.69 -15.76 24.70
N GLY A 283 12.92 -16.38 25.59
CA GLY A 283 12.71 -15.90 26.96
C GLY A 283 11.66 -14.80 27.10
N TYR A 284 10.91 -14.48 26.03
CA TYR A 284 9.72 -13.63 26.06
C TYR A 284 8.49 -14.37 25.56
N LEU A 285 7.31 -13.96 26.03
CA LEU A 285 5.99 -14.40 25.59
C LEU A 285 5.16 -13.19 25.15
N LEU A 286 4.20 -13.38 24.26
CA LEU A 286 3.26 -12.33 23.88
C LEU A 286 2.22 -12.14 25.00
N GLY A 287 2.21 -10.96 25.63
CA GLY A 287 1.26 -10.61 26.70
C GLY A 287 -0.11 -10.18 26.19
N GLU A 288 -1.01 -9.85 27.13
CA GLU A 288 -2.44 -9.56 26.91
C GLU A 288 -2.71 -8.33 26.00
N HIS A 289 -1.69 -7.50 25.75
CA HIS A 289 -1.75 -6.32 24.87
C HIS A 289 -0.90 -6.47 23.60
N GLY A 290 -0.52 -7.70 23.25
CA GLY A 290 0.35 -7.95 22.09
C GLY A 290 1.78 -7.42 22.30
N ARG A 291 2.19 -7.22 23.56
CA ARG A 291 3.54 -6.75 23.93
C ARG A 291 4.35 -7.88 24.56
N PRO A 292 5.66 -7.95 24.35
CA PRO A 292 6.48 -9.00 24.92
C PRO A 292 6.55 -8.85 26.45
N VAL A 293 6.35 -9.95 27.16
CA VAL A 293 6.58 -10.08 28.59
C VAL A 293 7.63 -11.14 28.81
N LYS A 294 8.53 -10.94 29.78
CA LYS A 294 9.57 -11.92 30.08
C LYS A 294 8.92 -13.20 30.61
N ALA A 295 9.31 -14.35 30.04
CA ALA A 295 8.82 -15.67 30.41
C ALA A 295 9.29 -16.11 31.81
#